data_AF-A0A317PJ74-F1
#
_entry.id   AF-A0A317PJ74-F1
#
_cell.length_a   1.000
_cell.length_b   1.000
_cell.length_c   1.000
_cell.angle_alpha   90.00
_cell.angle_beta   90.00
_cell.angle_gamma   90.00
#
_symmetry.space_group_name_H-M   'P 1'
#
loop_
_entity.id
_entity.type
_entity.pdbx_description
1 polymer ?
#
loop_
_entity_poly.entity_id
_entity_poly.type
_entity_poly.pdbx_seq_one_letter_code
_entity_poly.pdbx_strand_id
1 'polypeptide(L)'
;MDKDKVLDELKIIETAIGVNFPDKYKQFLSEEVKDTDAYEIQTGQGDTVYLYNYKDLVERNETYAIRDVEPDYLLIGQDGDLGYFINIKNGSEQIYSLDLGALGSLDMDEETMDIYKLKN
;
A
#
# COMPACT_ATOMS: atom_id res chain seq x y z
N MET A 1 -12.69 -13.72 -4.50
CA MET A 1 -11.89 -14.75 -3.79
C MET A 1 -12.29 -14.84 -2.31
N ASP A 2 -12.00 -15.96 -1.63
CA ASP A 2 -12.23 -16.14 -0.18
C ASP A 2 -11.18 -15.35 0.63
N LYS A 3 -11.59 -14.74 1.75
CA LYS A 3 -10.73 -13.98 2.66
C LYS A 3 -9.52 -14.80 3.08
N ASP A 4 -9.73 -16.06 3.48
CA ASP A 4 -8.65 -16.91 3.99
C ASP A 4 -7.59 -17.19 2.91
N LYS A 5 -8.01 -17.30 1.65
CA LYS A 5 -7.08 -17.43 0.52
C LYS A 5 -6.26 -16.17 0.31
N VAL A 6 -6.87 -14.99 0.40
CA VAL A 6 -6.10 -13.72 0.31
C VAL A 6 -5.06 -13.67 1.42
N LEU A 7 -5.44 -14.01 2.65
CA LEU A 7 -4.52 -14.01 3.79
C LEU A 7 -3.37 -14.99 3.62
N ASP A 8 -3.59 -16.16 3.02
CA ASP A 8 -2.52 -17.11 2.74
C ASP A 8 -1.55 -16.60 1.65
N GLU A 9 -2.06 -15.97 0.60
CA GLU A 9 -1.22 -15.32 -0.42
C GLU A 9 -0.40 -14.16 0.18
N LEU A 10 -0.99 -13.37 1.07
CA LEU A 10 -0.28 -12.29 1.75
C LEU A 10 0.89 -12.81 2.59
N LYS A 11 0.73 -13.94 3.29
CA LYS A 11 1.84 -14.58 4.03
C LYS A 11 2.98 -15.02 3.12
N ILE A 12 2.65 -15.53 1.93
CA ILE A 12 3.65 -15.92 0.92
C ILE A 12 4.42 -14.69 0.48
N ILE A 13 3.73 -13.59 0.19
CA ILE A 13 4.35 -12.32 -0.19
C ILE A 13 5.24 -11.78 0.94
N GLU A 14 4.71 -11.64 2.15
CA GLU A 14 5.44 -11.21 3.36
C GLU A 14 6.75 -11.99 3.53
N THR A 15 6.70 -13.32 3.35
CA THR A 15 7.88 -14.19 3.42
C THR A 15 8.85 -13.94 2.27
N ALA A 16 8.34 -13.79 1.04
CA ALA A 16 9.16 -13.62 -0.15
C ALA A 16 9.94 -12.29 -0.14
N ILE A 17 9.29 -11.21 0.32
CA ILE A 17 9.93 -9.88 0.39
C ILE A 17 10.52 -9.59 1.78
N GLY A 18 10.30 -10.44 2.79
CA GLY A 18 10.86 -10.27 4.13
C GLY A 18 10.30 -9.05 4.86
N VAL A 19 8.99 -8.85 4.78
CA VAL A 19 8.27 -7.77 5.48
C VAL A 19 7.06 -8.35 6.22
N ASN A 20 6.53 -7.63 7.20
CA ASN A 20 5.24 -7.93 7.80
C ASN A 20 4.28 -6.80 7.46
N PHE A 21 3.17 -7.14 6.82
CA PHE A 21 2.11 -6.19 6.54
C PHE A 21 1.33 -5.87 7.82
N PRO A 22 0.93 -4.60 7.99
CA PRO A 22 0.07 -4.19 9.08
C PRO A 22 -1.28 -4.93 9.07
N ASP A 23 -1.87 -5.12 10.24
CA ASP A 23 -3.04 -5.98 10.41
C ASP A 23 -4.29 -5.40 9.75
N LYS A 24 -4.52 -4.09 9.87
CA LYS A 24 -5.64 -3.44 9.18
C LYS A 24 -5.43 -3.45 7.67
N TYR A 25 -4.20 -3.30 7.21
CA TYR A 25 -3.90 -3.41 5.78
C TYR A 25 -4.19 -4.80 5.22
N LYS A 26 -3.81 -5.88 5.92
CA LYS A 26 -4.20 -7.25 5.53
C LYS A 26 -5.70 -7.46 5.54
N GLN A 27 -6.40 -6.94 6.56
CA GLN A 27 -7.87 -6.98 6.62
C GLN A 27 -8.47 -6.29 5.40
N PHE A 28 -8.01 -5.08 5.10
CA PHE A 28 -8.46 -4.30 3.95
C PHE A 28 -8.27 -5.05 2.62
N LEU A 29 -7.06 -5.59 2.37
CA LEU A 29 -6.81 -6.37 1.16
C LEU A 29 -7.69 -7.62 1.08
N SER A 30 -7.95 -8.29 2.19
CA SER A 30 -8.72 -9.54 2.22
C SER A 30 -10.24 -9.35 2.21
N GLU A 31 -10.74 -8.23 2.71
CA GLU A 31 -12.18 -7.99 2.92
C GLU A 31 -12.77 -6.97 1.95
N GLU A 32 -11.99 -5.99 1.50
CA GLU A 32 -12.43 -4.91 0.62
C GLU A 32 -11.95 -5.12 -0.81
N VAL A 33 -10.62 -5.27 -1.00
CA VAL A 33 -10.01 -5.41 -2.34
C VAL A 33 -10.23 -6.81 -2.92
N LYS A 34 -9.98 -7.86 -2.13
CA LYS A 34 -10.13 -9.27 -2.55
C LYS A 34 -9.33 -9.55 -3.84
N ASP A 35 -10.01 -9.93 -4.91
CA ASP A 35 -9.46 -10.25 -6.22
C ASP A 35 -9.84 -9.23 -7.30
N THR A 36 -10.23 -8.01 -6.92
CA THR A 36 -10.44 -6.94 -7.89
C THR A 36 -9.10 -6.46 -8.45
N ASP A 37 -9.04 -6.26 -9.76
CA ASP A 37 -7.81 -5.80 -10.44
C ASP A 37 -7.43 -4.36 -10.05
N ALA A 38 -8.43 -3.53 -9.72
CA ALA A 38 -8.22 -2.19 -9.17
C ALA A 38 -9.27 -1.92 -8.08
N TYR A 39 -8.86 -1.25 -7.01
CA TYR A 39 -9.78 -0.76 -5.97
C TYR A 39 -9.66 0.76 -5.88
N GLU A 40 -10.63 1.44 -6.48
CA GLU A 40 -10.70 2.91 -6.52
C GLU A 40 -11.36 3.43 -5.23
N ILE A 41 -10.73 4.44 -4.61
CA ILE A 41 -11.30 5.17 -3.49
C ILE A 41 -11.29 6.67 -3.75
N GLN A 42 -12.16 7.40 -3.07
CA GLN A 42 -12.02 8.84 -2.92
C GLN A 42 -11.41 9.17 -1.56
N THR A 43 -10.37 10.01 -1.56
CA THR A 43 -9.76 10.49 -0.31
C THR A 43 -10.69 11.49 0.40
N GLY A 44 -10.41 11.77 1.66
CA GLY A 44 -11.08 12.87 2.38
C GLY A 44 -10.89 14.26 1.73
N GLN A 45 -9.90 14.39 0.85
CA GLN A 45 -9.59 15.61 0.11
C GLN A 45 -10.28 15.65 -1.27
N GLY A 46 -10.86 14.54 -1.71
CA GLY A 46 -11.60 14.41 -2.97
C GLY A 46 -10.78 13.83 -4.13
N ASP A 47 -9.54 13.42 -3.88
CA ASP A 47 -8.67 12.79 -4.87
C ASP A 47 -9.10 11.34 -5.15
N THR A 48 -8.78 10.83 -6.34
CA THR A 48 -9.14 9.47 -6.75
C THR A 48 -7.90 8.60 -6.72
N VAL A 49 -7.84 7.66 -5.78
CA VAL A 49 -6.67 6.81 -5.58
C VAL A 49 -6.98 5.39 -6.04
N TYR A 50 -6.08 4.84 -6.85
CA TYR A 50 -6.09 3.44 -7.25
C TYR A 50 -5.22 2.63 -6.29
N LEU A 51 -5.86 1.92 -5.37
CA LEU A 51 -5.18 1.00 -4.46
C LEU A 51 -4.92 -0.34 -5.16
N TYR A 52 -3.71 -0.85 -4.95
CA TYR A 52 -3.22 -2.07 -5.59
C TYR A 52 -3.83 -3.32 -4.97
N ASN A 53 -4.06 -4.31 -5.84
CA ASN A 53 -4.29 -5.67 -5.40
C ASN A 53 -2.99 -6.26 -4.84
N TYR A 54 -3.11 -7.24 -3.93
CA TYR A 54 -1.96 -7.99 -3.42
C TYR A 54 -1.09 -8.62 -4.51
N LYS A 55 -1.68 -8.96 -5.67
CA LYS A 55 -0.95 -9.49 -6.84
C LYS A 55 0.00 -8.48 -7.47
N ASP A 56 -0.38 -7.20 -7.47
CA ASP A 56 0.40 -6.14 -8.12
C ASP A 56 1.41 -5.50 -7.18
N LEU A 57 1.24 -5.64 -5.86
CA LEU A 57 2.10 -5.01 -4.87
C LEU A 57 3.59 -5.28 -5.12
N VAL A 58 3.96 -6.53 -5.38
CA VAL A 58 5.36 -6.91 -5.60
C VAL A 58 5.90 -6.24 -6.87
N GLU A 59 5.22 -6.43 -8.00
CA GLU A 59 5.66 -5.87 -9.30
C GLU A 59 5.76 -4.34 -9.26
N ARG A 60 4.78 -3.67 -8.64
CA ARG A 60 4.78 -2.20 -8.53
C ARG A 60 5.93 -1.70 -7.66
N ASN A 61 6.18 -2.33 -6.51
CA ASN A 61 7.28 -1.93 -5.63
C ASN A 61 8.66 -2.19 -6.26
N GLU A 62 8.80 -3.27 -7.04
CA GLU A 62 10.01 -3.55 -7.81
C GLU A 62 10.22 -2.52 -8.94
N THR A 63 9.16 -2.17 -9.67
CA THR A 63 9.21 -1.22 -10.78
C THR A 63 9.73 0.15 -10.35
N TYR A 64 9.30 0.64 -9.19
CA TYR A 64 9.74 1.92 -8.63
C TYR A 64 10.94 1.80 -7.68
N ALA A 65 11.53 0.60 -7.54
CA ALA A 65 12.64 0.32 -6.63
C ALA A 65 12.41 0.87 -5.20
N ILE A 66 11.17 0.81 -4.71
CA ILE A 66 10.74 1.52 -3.49
C ILE A 66 11.65 1.21 -2.31
N ARG A 67 11.97 -0.06 -2.10
CA ARG A 67 12.78 -0.48 -0.95
C ARG A 67 14.26 -0.12 -1.05
N ASP A 68 14.76 0.24 -2.23
CA ASP A 68 16.15 0.69 -2.41
C ASP A 68 16.32 2.15 -1.97
N VAL A 69 15.27 2.96 -2.18
CA VAL A 69 15.26 4.40 -1.87
C VAL A 69 14.55 4.74 -0.55
N GLU A 70 13.50 3.99 -0.22
CA GLU A 70 12.62 4.16 0.94
C GLU A 70 12.38 2.80 1.64
N PRO A 71 13.40 2.21 2.31
CA PRO A 71 13.40 0.82 2.76
C PRO A 71 12.34 0.44 3.80
N ASP A 72 11.81 1.44 4.51
CA ASP A 72 10.79 1.28 5.56
C ASP A 72 9.35 1.39 5.02
N TYR A 73 9.18 1.58 3.70
CA TYR A 73 7.88 1.86 3.07
C TYR A 73 7.54 0.85 1.97
N LEU A 74 6.24 0.71 1.71
CA LEU A 74 5.69 -0.03 0.59
C LEU A 74 4.71 0.87 -0.16
N LEU A 75 4.82 0.96 -1.48
CA LEU A 75 3.84 1.61 -2.33
C LEU A 75 2.59 0.74 -2.44
N ILE A 76 1.42 1.31 -2.11
CA ILE A 76 0.14 0.60 -2.01
C ILE A 76 -0.92 1.12 -2.98
N GLY A 77 -0.68 2.25 -3.64
CA GLY A 77 -1.59 2.83 -4.62
C GLY A 77 -1.08 4.15 -5.16
N GLN A 78 -1.77 4.70 -6.15
CA GLN A 78 -1.37 5.93 -6.84
C GLN A 78 -2.58 6.78 -7.28
N ASP A 79 -2.37 8.10 -7.36
CA ASP A 79 -3.13 9.03 -8.18
C ASP A 79 -2.15 9.74 -9.12
N GLY A 80 -2.09 9.29 -10.39
CA GLY A 80 -1.07 9.74 -11.33
C GLY A 80 0.34 9.48 -10.81
N ASP A 81 1.14 10.56 -10.68
CA ASP A 81 2.52 10.51 -10.16
C ASP A 81 2.58 10.59 -8.61
N LEU A 82 1.45 10.77 -7.92
CA LEU A 82 1.40 10.75 -6.47
C LEU A 82 1.27 9.31 -5.98
N GLY A 83 2.30 8.81 -5.31
CA GLY A 83 2.30 7.50 -4.66
C GLY A 83 1.72 7.57 -3.25
N TYR A 84 0.98 6.54 -2.87
CA TYR A 84 0.54 6.30 -1.50
C TYR A 84 1.30 5.13 -0.91
N PHE A 85 1.81 5.31 0.30
CA PHE A 85 2.73 4.40 0.95
C PHE A 85 2.20 3.97 2.31
N ILE A 86 2.51 2.75 2.72
CA ILE A 86 2.35 2.29 4.10
C ILE A 86 3.72 2.04 4.70
N ASN A 87 3.90 2.48 5.96
CA ASN A 87 5.11 2.17 6.71
C ASN A 87 5.04 0.73 7.23
N ILE A 88 6.01 -0.10 6.83
CA ILE A 88 6.07 -1.53 7.19
C ILE A 88 6.95 -1.81 8.42
N LYS A 89 7.50 -0.76 9.02
CA LYS A 89 8.30 -0.85 10.24
C LYS A 89 7.39 -0.87 11.46
N ASN A 90 7.73 -1.70 12.44
CA ASN A 90 7.07 -1.76 13.75
C ASN A 90 5.54 -1.97 13.70
N GLY A 91 4.99 -2.50 12.61
CA GLY A 91 3.54 -2.70 12.45
C GLY A 91 2.74 -1.39 12.41
N SER A 92 3.33 -0.30 11.94
CA SER A 92 2.60 0.96 11.74
C SER A 92 1.47 0.78 10.73
N GLU A 93 0.32 1.39 10.99
CA GLU A 93 -0.80 1.43 10.04
C GLU A 93 -0.80 2.73 9.21
N GLN A 94 0.12 3.64 9.50
CA GLN A 94 0.11 4.99 8.97
C GLN A 94 0.34 5.02 7.45
N ILE A 95 -0.47 5.83 6.78
CA ILE A 95 -0.43 6.04 5.34
C ILE A 95 0.24 7.38 5.06
N TYR A 96 1.08 7.37 4.04
CA TYR A 96 1.84 8.52 3.56
C TYR A 96 1.60 8.75 2.08
N SER A 97 1.93 9.93 1.60
CA SER A 97 1.98 10.25 0.17
C SER A 97 3.31 10.90 -0.21
N LEU A 98 3.74 10.67 -1.45
CA LEU A 98 4.90 11.35 -2.03
C LEU A 98 4.83 11.29 -3.56
N ASP A 99 5.24 12.36 -4.22
CA ASP A 99 5.50 12.35 -5.66
C ASP A 99 6.57 11.30 -6.00
N LEU A 100 6.27 10.38 -6.91
CA LEU A 100 7.17 9.28 -7.28
C LEU A 100 8.50 9.78 -7.85
N GLY A 101 8.53 10.98 -8.46
CA GLY A 101 9.74 11.64 -8.92
C GLY A 101 10.61 12.21 -7.79
N ALA A 102 10.12 12.25 -6.55
CA ALA A 102 10.82 12.76 -5.37
C ALA A 102 11.35 11.68 -4.42
N LEU A 103 11.14 10.40 -4.73
CA LEU A 103 11.62 9.25 -3.94
C LEU A 103 13.13 9.37 -3.59
N GLY A 104 13.48 9.13 -2.33
CA GLY A 104 14.86 9.22 -1.83
C GLY A 104 15.42 10.65 -1.77
N SER A 105 14.61 11.68 -2.07
CA SER A 105 15.03 13.08 -2.10
C SER A 105 14.25 13.97 -1.14
N LEU A 106 12.95 13.71 -0.95
CA LEU A 106 12.08 14.45 -0.04
C LEU A 106 11.42 13.51 0.96
N ASP A 107 11.06 14.05 2.12
CA ASP A 107 10.27 13.35 3.13
C ASP A 107 8.83 13.14 2.62
N MET A 108 8.20 12.02 2.99
CA MET A 108 6.79 11.74 2.67
C MET A 108 5.84 12.54 3.57
N ASP A 109 4.68 12.90 3.03
CA ASP A 109 3.60 13.58 3.76
C ASP A 109 2.72 12.56 4.49
N GLU A 110 2.34 12.84 5.74
CA GLU A 110 1.41 12.00 6.50
C GLU A 110 -0.04 12.25 6.08
N GLU A 111 -0.72 11.22 5.57
CA GLU A 111 -2.11 11.34 5.12
C GLU A 111 -3.10 10.94 6.21
N THR A 112 -2.91 9.76 6.79
CA THR A 112 -3.86 9.20 7.77
C THR A 112 -3.25 8.08 8.59
N MET A 113 -3.92 7.73 9.68
CA MET A 113 -3.43 6.73 10.65
C MET A 113 -3.70 5.27 10.26
N ASP A 114 -4.58 5.02 9.30
CA ASP A 114 -4.82 3.68 8.75
C ASP A 114 -5.52 3.73 7.39
N ILE A 115 -5.43 2.61 6.65
CA ILE A 115 -6.01 2.47 5.30
C ILE A 115 -7.53 2.69 5.25
N TYR A 116 -8.26 2.40 6.33
CA TYR A 116 -9.71 2.58 6.36
C TYR A 116 -10.10 4.06 6.48
N LYS A 117 -9.22 4.89 7.03
CA LYS A 117 -9.39 6.34 7.12
C LYS A 117 -8.86 7.10 5.91
N LEU A 118 -8.24 6.41 4.95
CA LEU A 118 -7.81 7.05 3.70
C LEU A 118 -9.02 7.37 2.82
N LYS A 119 -10.02 6.48 2.82
CA LYS A 119 -11.27 6.67 2.09
C LYS A 119 -12.26 7.52 2.89
N ASN A 120 -13.04 8.36 2.19
CA ASN A 120 -14.14 9.15 2.74
C ASN A 120 -15.43 8.32 2.89
#